data_AF-A0A650A2Z3-F1
#
_entry.id   AF-A0A650A2Z3-F1
#
_cell.length_a   1.000
_cell.length_b   1.000
_cell.length_c   1.000
_cell.angle_alpha   90.00
_cell.angle_beta   90.00
_cell.angle_gamma   90.00
#
_symmetry.space_group_name_H-M   'P 1'
#
loop_
_entity.id
_entity.type
_entity.pdbx_description
1 polymer ?
#
loop_
_entity_poly.entity_id
_entity_poly.type
_entity_poly.pdbx_seq_one_letter_code
_entity_poly.pdbx_strand_id
1 'polypeptide(L)' 'MTDADVEASFRDHPVAQWLVLAVTTGVPWTLIQLAVSDSTAVALLSGGAFGAVFATVFVLVRRADH' A
#
# COMPACT_ATOMS: atom_id res chain seq x y z
N MET A 1 -20.74 9.78 6.12
CA MET A 1 -19.84 9.80 4.94
C MET A 1 -20.38 8.76 3.99
N THR A 2 -20.80 9.18 2.82
CA THR A 2 -21.35 8.27 1.79
C THR A 2 -20.22 7.71 0.94
N ASP A 3 -20.42 6.56 0.28
CA ASP A 3 -19.39 5.94 -0.59
C ASP A 3 -18.92 6.89 -1.71
N ALA A 4 -19.79 7.81 -2.14
CA ALA A 4 -19.45 8.86 -3.11
C ALA A 4 -18.43 9.87 -2.55
N ASP A 5 -18.52 10.22 -1.27
CA ASP A 5 -17.57 11.13 -0.60
C ASP A 5 -16.19 10.49 -0.47
N VAL A 6 -16.15 9.18 -0.21
CA VAL A 6 -14.92 8.38 -0.13
C VAL A 6 -14.24 8.32 -1.49
N GLU A 7 -14.99 8.00 -2.55
CA GLU A 7 -14.47 7.90 -3.92
C GLU A 7 -14.00 9.26 -4.46
N ALA A 8 -14.73 10.35 -4.17
CA ALA A 8 -14.27 11.71 -4.51
C ALA A 8 -12.96 12.06 -3.78
N SER A 9 -12.87 11.76 -2.49
CA SER A 9 -11.65 12.01 -1.70
C SER A 9 -10.43 11.24 -2.24
N PHE A 10 -10.61 9.99 -2.66
CA PHE A 10 -9.55 9.19 -3.27
C PHE A 10 -9.13 9.71 -4.65
N ARG A 11 -10.08 10.23 -5.45
CA ARG A 11 -9.79 10.84 -6.75
C ARG A 11 -8.94 12.11 -6.62
N ASP A 12 -9.24 12.94 -5.62
CA ASP A 12 -8.55 14.22 -5.40
C ASP A 12 -7.19 14.05 -4.71
N HIS A 13 -6.99 12.92 -4.00
CA HIS A 13 -5.75 12.65 -3.25
C HIS A 13 -5.12 11.31 -3.63
N PRO A 14 -4.61 11.16 -4.88
CA PRO A 14 -4.02 9.91 -5.35
C PRO A 14 -2.78 9.48 -4.55
N VAL A 15 -2.04 10.45 -3.99
CA VAL A 15 -0.89 10.17 -3.11
C VAL A 15 -1.34 9.62 -1.76
N ALA A 16 -2.43 10.16 -1.19
CA ALA A 16 -2.99 9.63 0.05
C ALA A 16 -3.51 8.20 -0.16
N GLN A 17 -4.17 7.94 -1.29
CA GLN A 17 -4.59 6.59 -1.66
C GLN A 17 -3.40 5.64 -1.77
N TRP A 18 -2.33 6.06 -2.47
CA TRP A 18 -1.12 5.28 -2.63
C TRP A 18 -0.48 4.95 -1.27
N LEU A 19 -0.38 5.92 -0.38
CA LEU A 19 0.18 5.73 0.97
C LEU A 19 -0.67 4.76 1.79
N VAL A 20 -2.00 4.91 1.78
CA VAL A 20 -2.91 4.00 2.48
C VAL A 20 -2.70 2.57 1.99
N LEU A 21 -2.69 2.33 0.67
CA LEU A 21 -2.46 1.01 0.09
C LEU A 21 -1.07 0.46 0.43
N ALA A 22 -0.04 1.30 0.35
CA ALA A 22 1.32 0.89 0.65
C ALA A 22 1.46 0.45 2.11
N VAL A 23 0.86 1.20 3.04
CA VAL A 23 0.89 0.89 4.47
C VAL A 23 0.04 -0.34 4.80
N THR A 24 -1.20 -0.40 4.31
CA THR A 24 -2.11 -1.51 4.64
C THR A 24 -1.60 -2.85 4.13
N THR A 25 -0.85 -2.86 3.03
CA THR A 25 -0.30 -4.10 2.45
C THR A 25 1.12 -4.38 2.96
N GLY A 26 1.94 -3.33 3.16
CA GLY A 26 3.31 -3.45 3.64
C GLY A 26 3.42 -3.84 5.11
N VAL A 27 2.51 -3.38 5.98
CA VAL A 27 2.53 -3.70 7.42
C VAL A 27 2.33 -5.20 7.67
N PRO A 28 1.30 -5.88 7.13
CA PRO A 28 1.16 -7.33 7.28
C PRO A 28 2.40 -8.10 6.80
N TRP A 29 2.98 -7.71 5.66
CA TRP A 29 4.19 -8.34 5.15
C TRP A 29 5.39 -8.14 6.09
N THR A 30 5.53 -6.94 6.64
CA THR A 30 6.57 -6.64 7.63
C THR A 30 6.42 -7.53 8.85
N LEU A 31 5.20 -7.70 9.36
CA LEU A 31 4.92 -8.56 10.52
C LEU A 31 5.23 -10.03 10.25
N ILE A 32 4.88 -10.52 9.05
CA ILE A 32 5.25 -11.87 8.60
C ILE A 32 6.78 -12.03 8.58
N GLN A 33 7.49 -11.05 8.01
CA GLN A 33 8.95 -11.09 7.92
C GLN A 33 9.63 -10.95 9.29
N LEU A 34 9.05 -10.21 10.23
CA LEU A 34 9.54 -10.17 11.60
C LEU A 34 9.36 -11.51 12.32
N ALA A 35 8.35 -12.30 11.95
CA ALA A 35 8.14 -13.63 12.51
C ALA A 35 9.09 -14.69 11.92
N VAL A 36 9.68 -14.43 10.75
CA VAL A 36 10.51 -15.41 10.01
C VAL A 36 11.99 -15.02 9.96
N SER A 37 12.31 -13.73 10.06
CA SER A 37 13.68 -13.20 9.91
C SER A 37 14.25 -12.72 11.24
N ASP A 38 15.50 -13.08 11.52
CA ASP A 38 16.28 -12.55 12.64
C ASP A 38 16.67 -11.07 12.46
N SER A 39 16.46 -10.50 11.26
CA SER A 39 16.83 -9.12 10.93
C SER A 39 15.60 -8.22 10.77
N THR A 40 15.38 -7.36 11.75
CA THR A 40 14.35 -6.30 11.72
C THR A 40 14.52 -5.37 10.51
N ALA A 41 15.76 -5.08 10.11
CA ALA A 41 16.03 -4.23 8.95
C ALA A 41 15.53 -4.87 7.64
N VAL A 42 15.75 -6.18 7.46
CA VAL A 42 15.25 -6.90 6.28
C VAL A 42 13.73 -6.95 6.27
N ALA A 43 13.10 -7.14 7.43
CA ALA A 43 11.65 -7.14 7.54
C ALA A 43 11.04 -5.77 7.15
N LEU A 44 11.59 -4.66 7.67
CA LEU A 44 11.14 -3.31 7.34
C LEU A 44 11.36 -2.95 5.87
N LEU A 45 12.54 -3.26 5.32
CA LEU A 45 12.85 -2.97 3.91
C LEU A 45 11.98 -3.80 2.96
N SER A 46 11.79 -5.09 3.25
CA SER A 46 10.95 -5.95 2.40
C SER A 46 9.47 -5.58 2.48
N GLY A 47 8.95 -5.21 3.66
CA GLY A 47 7.58 -4.74 3.80
C GLY A 47 7.33 -3.37 3.17
N GLY A 48 8.26 -2.43 3.34
CA GLY A 48 8.21 -1.14 2.66
C GLY A 48 8.25 -1.30 1.14
N ALA A 49 9.17 -2.12 0.62
CA ALA A 49 9.27 -2.41 -0.81
C ALA A 49 8.00 -3.10 -1.34
N PHE A 50 7.49 -4.11 -0.64
CA PHE A 50 6.27 -4.82 -1.03
C PHE A 50 5.06 -3.89 -1.08
N GLY A 51 4.85 -3.09 -0.03
CA GLY A 51 3.76 -2.11 0.03
C GLY A 51 3.84 -1.09 -1.11
N ALA A 52 5.02 -0.51 -1.34
CA ALA A 52 5.22 0.47 -2.41
C ALA A 52 4.97 -0.12 -3.81
N VAL A 53 5.44 -1.34 -4.07
CA VAL A 53 5.21 -2.05 -5.34
C VAL A 53 3.72 -2.33 -5.52
N PHE A 54 3.04 -2.87 -4.50
CA PHE A 54 1.61 -3.16 -4.57
C PHE A 54 0.78 -1.90 -4.85
N ALA A 55 1.02 -0.82 -4.11
CA ALA A 55 0.31 0.44 -4.31
C ALA A 55 0.54 1.01 -5.72
N THR A 56 1.76 0.90 -6.24
CA THR A 56 2.10 1.33 -7.60
C THR A 56 1.36 0.51 -8.65
N VAL A 57 1.39 -0.82 -8.54
CA VAL A 57 0.68 -1.73 -9.46
C VAL A 57 -0.82 -1.47 -9.39
N PHE A 58 -1.40 -1.31 -8.21
CA PHE A 58 -2.82 -1.03 -8.05
C PHE A 58 -3.24 0.27 -8.75
N VAL A 59 -2.46 1.35 -8.59
CA VAL A 59 -2.71 2.62 -9.28
C VAL A 59 -2.59 2.46 -10.80
N LEU A 60 -1.61 1.71 -11.29
CA LEU A 60 -1.44 1.44 -12.72
C LEU A 60 -2.62 0.63 -13.29
N VAL A 61 -3.08 -0.40 -12.58
CA VAL A 61 -4.24 -1.20 -12.98
C VAL A 61 -5.49 -0.33 -13.04
N ARG A 62 -5.77 0.46 -11.99
CA ARG A 62 -6.90 1.39 -12.01
C ARG A 62 -6.85 2.37 -13.18
N ARG A 63 -5.66 2.83 -13.57
CA ARG A 63 -5.50 3.72 -14.74
C ARG A 63 -5.68 3.02 -16.07
N ALA A 64 -5.41 1.73 -16.17
CA ALA A 64 -5.57 0.97 -17.40
C ALA A 64 -7.05 0.65 -17.71
N ASP A 65 -7.90 0.62 -16.68
CA ASP A 65 -9.34 0.37 -16.80
C ASP A 65 -10.18 1.64 -17.12
N HIS A 66 -9.55 2.82 -17.16
CA HIS A 66 -10.18 4.12 -17.46
C HIS A 66 -9.79 4.62 -18.85
#